data_AF-A0A4Q4M2N7-F1
#
_entry.id   AF-A0A4Q4M2N7-F1
#
_cell.length_a   1.000
_cell.length_b   1.000
_cell.length_c   1.000
_cell.angle_alpha   90.00
_cell.angle_beta   90.00
_cell.angle_gamma   90.00
#
_symmetry.space_group_name_H-M   'P 1'
#
loop_
_entity.id
_entity.type
_entity.pdbx_description
1 polymer ?
#
loop_
_entity_poly.entity_id
_entity_poly.type
_entity_poly.pdbx_seq_one_letter_code
_entity_poly.pdbx_strand_id
1 'polypeptide(L)'
;MGRHGVPSMPLFVYKAVADEISPIADIDALVDQFCDDGVSITYVRDSAGEHFTQAATSFPDVINFLRARFAGNPISGCSIRNEFLDALDAGGPSYFGSIIVTELSNLLGKPVGPGNV
;
A
#
# COMPACT_ATOMS: atom_id res chain seq x y z
N MET A 1 -18.38 1.73 -7.31
CA MET A 1 -18.29 0.65 -6.31
C MET A 1 -19.61 0.51 -5.54
N GLY A 2 -20.06 -0.72 -5.22
CA GLY A 2 -21.33 -0.98 -4.51
C GLY A 2 -21.21 -0.85 -2.98
N ARG A 3 -22.30 -0.54 -2.28
CA ARG A 3 -22.34 -0.39 -0.81
C ARG A 3 -22.59 -1.73 -0.12
N HIS A 4 -21.52 -2.41 0.29
CA HIS A 4 -21.60 -3.66 1.07
C HIS A 4 -21.23 -3.50 2.56
N GLY A 5 -21.18 -2.25 3.05
CA GLY A 5 -20.88 -1.92 4.45
C GLY A 5 -19.75 -0.91 4.58
N VAL A 6 -19.59 -0.37 5.79
CA VAL A 6 -18.50 0.55 6.16
C VAL A 6 -17.53 -0.20 7.09
N PRO A 7 -16.22 -0.25 6.79
CA PRO A 7 -15.24 -0.87 7.66
C PRO A 7 -15.22 -0.26 9.06
N SER A 8 -15.24 -1.10 10.10
CA SER A 8 -15.12 -0.67 11.50
C SER A 8 -13.68 -0.68 12.03
N MET A 9 -12.73 -1.09 11.19
CA MET A 9 -11.30 -1.14 11.48
C MET A 9 -10.53 -0.09 10.67
N PRO A 10 -9.35 0.35 11.14
CA PRO A 10 -8.52 1.26 10.35
C PRO A 10 -7.97 0.57 9.10
N LEU A 11 -7.80 1.35 8.02
CA LEU A 11 -7.27 0.86 6.75
C LEU A 11 -5.95 1.53 6.39
N PHE A 12 -5.09 0.75 5.75
CA PHE A 12 -3.98 1.26 4.97
C PHE A 12 -4.25 0.91 3.51
N VAL A 13 -4.36 1.93 2.67
CA VAL A 13 -4.63 1.82 1.24
C VAL A 13 -3.40 2.34 0.50
N TYR A 14 -2.98 1.66 -0.55
CA TYR A 14 -1.90 2.11 -1.42
C TYR A 14 -2.32 1.91 -2.87
N LYS A 15 -1.92 2.82 -3.76
CA LYS A 15 -2.27 2.75 -5.17
C LYS A 15 -1.28 3.52 -6.03
N ALA A 16 -0.84 2.89 -7.12
CA ALA A 16 -0.13 3.56 -8.18
C ALA A 16 -1.08 4.49 -8.96
N VAL A 17 -0.65 5.73 -9.19
CA VAL A 17 -1.39 6.71 -10.01
C VAL A 17 -1.47 6.25 -11.47
N ALA A 18 -0.43 5.59 -11.96
CA ALA A 18 -0.33 5.08 -13.32
C ALA A 18 -0.70 3.58 -13.44
N ASP A 19 -1.43 3.02 -12.48
CA ASP A 19 -1.86 1.61 -12.50
C ASP A 19 -2.59 1.26 -13.82
N GLU A 20 -1.98 0.38 -14.59
CA GLU A 20 -2.35 -0.02 -15.94
C GLU A 20 -3.46 -1.08 -15.99
N ILE A 21 -3.80 -1.68 -14.85
CA ILE A 21 -4.81 -2.75 -14.74
C ILE A 21 -6.08 -2.23 -14.06
N SER A 22 -5.92 -1.47 -12.99
CA SER A 22 -7.01 -1.00 -12.13
C SER A 22 -6.91 0.52 -11.96
N PRO A 23 -7.83 1.31 -12.55
CA PRO A 23 -7.78 2.76 -12.49
C PRO A 23 -7.75 3.31 -11.06
N ILE A 24 -6.90 4.29 -10.80
CA ILE A 24 -6.81 4.94 -9.48
C ILE A 24 -8.12 5.63 -9.08
N ALA A 25 -8.88 6.17 -10.04
CA ALA A 25 -10.12 6.90 -9.77
C ALA A 25 -11.17 6.08 -9.00
N ASP A 26 -11.20 4.76 -9.20
CA ASP A 26 -12.11 3.86 -8.46
C ASP A 26 -11.72 3.75 -6.97
N ILE A 27 -10.41 3.78 -6.69
CA ILE A 27 -9.87 3.74 -5.33
C ILE A 27 -9.97 5.11 -4.66
N ASP A 28 -9.66 6.20 -5.38
CA ASP A 28 -9.86 7.57 -4.91
C ASP A 28 -11.33 7.74 -4.44
N ALA A 29 -12.30 7.35 -5.27
CA ALA A 29 -13.72 7.46 -4.92
C ALA A 29 -14.13 6.57 -3.73
N LEU A 30 -13.52 5.39 -3.58
CA LEU A 30 -13.80 4.50 -2.45
C LEU A 30 -13.21 5.04 -1.14
N VAL A 31 -11.99 5.57 -1.19
CA VAL A 31 -11.33 6.18 -0.04
C VAL A 31 -12.10 7.42 0.40
N ASP A 32 -12.46 8.31 -0.53
CA ASP A 32 -13.26 9.49 -0.22
C ASP A 32 -14.57 9.11 0.49
N GLN A 33 -15.29 8.13 -0.04
CA GLN A 33 -16.51 7.62 0.58
C GLN A 33 -16.27 7.11 2.02
N PHE A 34 -15.24 6.28 2.23
CA PHE A 34 -14.97 5.75 3.57
C PHE A 34 -14.45 6.80 4.53
N CYS A 35 -13.73 7.80 4.04
CA CYS A 35 -13.30 8.94 4.84
C CYS A 35 -14.51 9.78 5.29
N ASP A 36 -15.48 10.03 4.41
CA ASP A 36 -16.75 10.69 4.74
C ASP A 36 -17.59 9.89 5.75
N ASP A 37 -17.54 8.56 5.67
CA ASP A 37 -18.19 7.65 6.62
C ASP A 37 -17.42 7.49 7.95
N GLY A 38 -16.31 8.21 8.14
CA GLY A 38 -15.55 8.27 9.40
C GLY A 38 -14.55 7.14 9.62
N VAL A 39 -14.22 6.37 8.59
CA VAL A 39 -13.19 5.32 8.66
C VAL A 39 -11.82 5.97 8.84
N SER A 40 -10.99 5.39 9.71
CA SER A 40 -9.62 5.84 9.88
C SER A 40 -8.74 5.24 8.77
N ILE A 41 -8.22 6.08 7.87
CA ILE A 41 -7.51 5.64 6.66
C ILE A 41 -6.18 6.36 6.52
N THR A 42 -5.12 5.61 6.23
CA THR A 42 -3.93 6.14 5.57
C THR A 42 -3.94 5.68 4.12
N TYR A 43 -4.00 6.62 3.17
CA TYR A 43 -3.98 6.33 1.75
C TYR A 43 -2.71 6.87 1.10
N VAL A 44 -1.96 6.02 0.40
CA VAL A 44 -0.76 6.37 -0.36
C VAL A 44 -1.06 6.33 -1.86
N ARG A 45 -0.74 7.42 -2.55
CA ARG A 45 -0.79 7.56 -4.00
C ARG A 45 0.65 7.70 -4.51
N ASP A 46 1.11 6.70 -5.25
CA ASP A 46 2.48 6.64 -5.77
C ASP A 46 2.51 6.99 -7.26
N SER A 47 3.24 8.04 -7.63
CA SER A 47 3.29 8.52 -9.02
C SER A 47 4.29 7.78 -9.92
N ALA A 48 5.25 7.03 -9.37
CA ALA A 48 6.24 6.27 -10.14
C ALA A 48 5.92 4.77 -10.24
N GLY A 49 4.92 4.29 -9.49
CA GLY A 49 4.48 2.89 -9.53
C GLY A 49 3.56 2.54 -10.72
N GLU A 50 3.59 1.26 -11.07
CA GLU A 50 2.62 0.50 -11.90
C GLU A 50 2.00 -0.61 -11.04
N HIS A 51 1.03 -1.37 -11.55
CA HIS A 51 0.21 -2.31 -10.76
C HIS A 51 1.04 -3.26 -9.89
N PHE A 52 1.98 -3.98 -10.50
CA PHE A 52 2.78 -4.97 -9.79
C PHE A 52 3.94 -4.36 -9.01
N THR A 53 4.57 -3.31 -9.54
CA THR A 53 5.67 -2.64 -8.82
C THR A 53 5.16 -2.00 -7.54
N GLN A 54 3.93 -1.50 -7.55
CA GLN A 54 3.30 -0.90 -6.37
C GLN A 54 3.17 -1.89 -5.21
N ALA A 55 2.79 -3.14 -5.49
CA ALA A 55 2.67 -4.17 -4.46
C ALA A 55 4.01 -4.40 -3.75
N ALA A 56 5.12 -4.35 -4.49
CA ALA A 56 6.46 -4.47 -3.94
C ALA A 56 6.87 -3.23 -3.14
N THR A 57 6.74 -2.03 -3.73
CA THR A 57 7.22 -0.78 -3.13
C THR A 57 6.45 -0.40 -1.87
N SER A 58 5.17 -0.74 -1.79
CA SER A 58 4.31 -0.45 -0.62
C SER A 58 4.45 -1.47 0.51
N PHE A 59 5.10 -2.62 0.26
CA PHE A 59 5.17 -3.72 1.22
C PHE A 59 5.72 -3.31 2.60
N PRO A 60 6.80 -2.52 2.73
CA PRO A 60 7.33 -2.18 4.05
C PRO A 60 6.36 -1.33 4.86
N ASP A 61 5.64 -0.42 4.21
CA ASP A 61 4.64 0.44 4.84
C ASP A 61 3.42 -0.34 5.30
N VAL A 62 2.97 -1.31 4.49
CA VAL A 62 1.93 -2.27 4.91
C VAL A 62 2.36 -3.01 6.18
N ILE A 63 3.59 -3.51 6.25
CA ILE A 63 4.08 -4.20 7.44
C ILE A 63 4.19 -3.27 8.65
N ASN A 64 4.67 -2.03 8.46
CA ASN A 64 4.74 -1.04 9.53
C ASN A 64 3.35 -0.69 10.07
N PHE A 65 2.37 -0.49 9.19
CA PHE A 65 0.99 -0.27 9.57
C PHE A 65 0.45 -1.44 10.39
N LEU A 66 0.60 -2.68 9.92
CA LEU A 66 0.15 -3.88 10.63
C LEU A 66 0.81 -4.03 12.01
N ARG A 67 2.13 -3.82 12.10
CA ARG A 67 2.86 -3.83 13.39
C ARG A 67 2.28 -2.82 14.37
N ALA A 68 2.03 -1.59 13.93
CA ALA A 68 1.45 -0.56 14.78
C ALA A 68 0.05 -0.96 15.28
N ARG A 69 -0.79 -1.55 14.43
CA ARG A 69 -2.13 -2.03 14.82
C ARG A 69 -2.06 -3.20 15.81
N PHE A 70 -1.17 -4.16 15.59
CA PHE A 70 -0.97 -5.28 16.52
C PHE A 70 -0.34 -4.86 17.86
N ALA A 71 0.45 -3.78 17.87
CA ALA A 71 0.95 -3.17 19.10
C ALA A 71 -0.11 -2.35 19.88
N GLY A 72 -1.33 -2.21 19.34
CA GLY A 72 -2.40 -1.43 19.95
C GLY A 72 -2.26 0.08 19.72
N ASN A 73 -1.37 0.52 18.83
CA ASN A 73 -1.22 1.95 18.52
C ASN A 73 -2.45 2.42 17.73
N PRO A 74 -3.24 3.38 18.25
CA PRO A 74 -4.42 3.86 17.55
C PRO A 74 -4.04 4.70 16.33
N ILE A 75 -5.00 4.87 15.43
CA ILE A 75 -5.00 5.87 14.36
C ILE A 75 -6.40 6.46 14.29
N SER A 76 -6.49 7.74 13.95
CA SER A 76 -7.76 8.43 13.74
C SER A 76 -7.68 9.34 12.53
N GLY A 77 -8.82 9.55 11.89
CA GLY A 77 -8.95 10.42 10.74
C GLY A 77 -8.51 9.78 9.42
N CYS A 78 -8.63 10.56 8.36
CA CYS A 78 -8.28 10.19 7.01
C CYS A 78 -7.11 11.05 6.52
N SER A 79 -6.03 10.41 6.09
CA SER A 79 -4.83 11.06 5.58
C SER A 79 -4.47 10.52 4.20
N ILE A 80 -4.22 11.40 3.25
CA ILE A 80 -3.75 11.05 1.91
C ILE A 80 -2.31 11.55 1.75
N ARG A 81 -1.39 10.64 1.44
CA ARG A 81 0.01 10.90 1.08
C ARG A 81 0.15 10.75 -0.43
N ASN A 82 0.76 11.74 -1.07
CA ASN A 82 1.12 11.66 -2.50
C ASN A 82 2.64 11.59 -2.56
N GLU A 83 3.16 10.43 -2.93
CA GLU A 83 4.59 10.16 -2.93
C GLU A 83 5.09 9.99 -4.36
N PHE A 84 6.34 10.38 -4.61
CA PHE A 84 6.97 10.09 -5.90
C PHE A 84 7.25 8.60 -6.05
N LEU A 85 7.76 7.98 -4.98
CA LEU A 85 8.05 6.55 -4.90
C LEU A 85 7.87 6.12 -3.43
N ASP A 86 6.88 5.28 -3.17
CA ASP A 86 6.48 4.88 -1.80
C ASP A 86 7.64 4.22 -1.03
N ALA A 87 8.47 3.46 -1.75
CA ALA A 87 9.65 2.79 -1.18
C ALA A 87 10.68 3.75 -0.54
N LEU A 88 10.65 5.05 -0.85
CA LEU A 88 11.56 6.05 -0.27
C LEU A 88 11.07 6.60 1.07
N ASP A 89 9.76 6.68 1.27
CA ASP A 89 9.15 7.11 2.54
C ASP A 89 8.92 5.93 3.50
N ALA A 90 9.05 4.71 2.99
CA ALA A 90 8.82 3.52 3.76
C ALA A 90 9.84 3.40 4.90
N GLY A 91 9.45 3.81 6.12
CA GLY A 91 10.26 3.85 7.35
C GLY A 91 10.65 2.46 7.90
N GLY A 92 10.74 1.46 7.03
CA GLY A 92 11.09 0.09 7.36
C GLY A 92 12.62 -0.12 7.46
N PRO A 93 13.06 -1.09 8.28
CA PRO A 93 14.45 -1.51 8.34
C PRO A 93 15.03 -1.91 6.97
N SER A 94 16.35 -1.72 6.80
CA SER A 94 17.09 -1.87 5.53
C SER A 94 16.91 -3.20 4.78
N TYR A 95 16.54 -4.29 5.46
CA TYR A 95 16.22 -5.58 4.82
C TYR A 95 14.95 -5.55 3.96
N PHE A 96 14.09 -4.54 4.11
CA PHE A 96 12.96 -4.35 3.20
C PHE A 96 13.43 -4.00 1.78
N GLY A 97 14.58 -3.36 1.63
CA GLY A 97 15.18 -3.12 0.31
C GLY A 97 15.40 -4.40 -0.48
N SER A 98 15.83 -5.49 0.17
CA SER A 98 15.99 -6.78 -0.52
C SER A 98 14.67 -7.45 -0.86
N ILE A 99 13.60 -7.19 -0.09
CA ILE A 99 12.26 -7.71 -0.39
C ILE A 99 11.71 -7.02 -1.64
N ILE A 100 11.79 -5.69 -1.72
CA ILE A 100 11.37 -4.93 -2.90
C ILE A 100 12.12 -5.41 -4.15
N VAL A 101 13.44 -5.55 -4.06
CA VAL A 101 14.27 -6.03 -5.19
C VAL A 101 13.91 -7.47 -5.59
N THR A 102 13.57 -8.33 -4.62
CA THR A 102 13.15 -9.71 -4.89
C THR A 102 11.80 -9.74 -5.59
N GLU A 103 10.80 -9.02 -5.09
CA GLU A 103 9.47 -8.98 -5.70
C GLU A 103 9.49 -8.37 -7.10
N LEU A 104 10.25 -7.30 -7.30
CA LEU A 104 10.47 -6.73 -8.64
C LEU A 104 11.18 -7.72 -9.57
N SER A 105 12.13 -8.50 -9.04
CA SER A 105 12.79 -9.57 -9.82
C SER A 105 11.83 -10.71 -10.19
N ASN A 106 10.84 -11.01 -9.35
CA ASN A 106 9.83 -12.03 -9.63
C ASN A 106 8.94 -11.62 -10.81
N LEU A 107 8.64 -10.32 -10.94
CA LEU A 107 7.91 -9.78 -12.09
C LEU A 107 8.66 -9.99 -13.42
N LEU A 108 10.00 -10.06 -13.36
CA LEU A 108 10.87 -10.38 -14.49
C LEU A 108 11.06 -11.90 -14.72
N GLY A 109 10.28 -12.74 -14.04
CA GLY A 109 10.26 -14.20 -14.23
C GLY A 109 11.26 -14.98 -13.37
N LYS A 110 11.83 -14.38 -12.31
CA LYS A 110 12.62 -15.14 -11.34
C LYS A 110 11.70 -15.91 -10.36
N PRO A 111 12.09 -17.12 -9.92
CA PRO A 111 11.32 -17.86 -8.92
C PRO A 111 11.26 -17.13 -7.59
N VAL A 112 10.08 -17.13 -6.96
CA VAL A 112 9.89 -16.60 -5.61
C VAL A 112 10.57 -17.53 -4.60
N GLY A 113 11.62 -17.05 -3.92
CA GLY A 113 12.34 -17.78 -2.87
C GLY A 113 13.86 -17.69 -3.00
N PRO A 114 14.63 -18.25 -2.04
CA PRO A 114 16.07 -18.36 -2.18
C PRO A 114 16.39 -19.18 -3.44
N GLY A 115 17.21 -18.65 -4.34
CA GLY A 115 17.54 -19.30 -5.61
C GLY A 115 18.26 -20.66 -5.51
N ASN A 116 18.50 -21.17 -4.29
CA ASN A 116 19.28 -22.38 -4.01
C ASN A 116 18.68 -23.18 -2.82
N VAL A 117 17.49 -23.76 -2.97
CA VAL A 117 17.06 -24.90 -2.14
C VAL A 117 16.97 -26.16 -2.96
#